data_AF-A0A8S9N522-F1
#
_entry.id   AF-A0A8S9N522-F1
#
_cell.length_a   1.000
_cell.length_b   1.000
_cell.length_c   1.000
_cell.angle_alpha   90.00
_cell.angle_beta   90.00
_cell.angle_gamma   90.00
#
_symmetry.space_group_name_H-M   'P 1'
#
loop_
_entity.id
_entity.type
_entity.pdbx_description
1 polymer ?
#
loop_
_entity_poly.entity_id
_entity_poly.type
_entity_poly.pdbx_seq_one_letter_code
_entity_poly.pdbx_strand_id
1 'polypeptide(L)'
;MLRKRYDANPQHFRSERMCFLDHLFAQQWRFNFKDFKETEPDQNGSGRRLSGGVCYYYAGIIPSFCQSNKVWGTNIDVIYAPVNYADTHWIAMWISIPKRHIVVFDSICSSISPEELDVVMEHFLYIVPYLLIECASSDEQRAQYSLKFSKKDFAKANGKTMRDKMVVDIFQELLDAHEFKNKDNDANLGAYEG
;
A
#
# COMPACT_ATOMS: atom_id res chain seq x y z
N MET A 1 2.01 0.77 -16.36
CA MET A 1 1.64 0.76 -14.92
C MET A 1 2.39 1.86 -14.16
N LEU A 2 1.74 2.51 -13.19
CA LEU A 2 2.25 3.67 -12.42
C LEU A 2 3.64 3.47 -11.81
N ARG A 3 3.94 2.28 -11.29
CA ARG A 3 5.27 1.96 -10.75
C ARG A 3 6.39 2.11 -11.80
N LYS A 4 6.21 1.59 -13.03
CA LYS A 4 7.19 1.75 -14.12
C LYS A 4 7.39 3.21 -14.52
N ARG A 5 6.33 4.03 -14.43
CA ARG A 5 6.42 5.46 -14.72
C ARG A 5 7.21 6.20 -13.65
N TYR A 6 6.99 5.84 -12.39
CA TYR A 6 7.74 6.36 -11.25
C TYR A 6 9.22 5.99 -11.32
N ASP A 7 9.53 4.75 -11.67
CA ASP A 7 10.91 4.29 -11.89
C ASP A 7 11.61 5.05 -13.03
N ALA A 8 10.92 5.23 -14.17
CA ALA A 8 11.50 5.90 -15.32
C ALA A 8 11.56 7.43 -15.18
N ASN A 9 10.64 8.05 -14.43
CA ASN A 9 10.51 9.51 -14.32
C ASN A 9 10.12 9.94 -12.90
N PRO A 10 10.97 9.70 -11.89
CA PRO A 10 10.67 10.04 -10.49
C PRO A 10 10.41 11.55 -10.30
N GLN A 11 10.99 12.40 -11.14
CA GLN A 11 10.81 13.86 -11.11
C GLN A 11 9.38 14.33 -11.43
N HIS A 12 8.55 13.48 -12.03
CA HIS A 12 7.13 13.79 -12.26
C HIS A 12 6.27 13.55 -11.02
N PHE A 13 6.84 12.98 -9.96
CA PHE A 13 6.14 12.61 -8.75
C PHE A 13 6.53 13.53 -7.61
N ARG A 14 5.59 13.73 -6.68
CA ARG A 14 5.72 14.71 -5.61
C ARG A 14 6.81 14.36 -4.59
N SER A 15 7.17 13.08 -4.48
CA SER A 15 8.15 12.61 -3.51
C SER A 15 8.83 11.33 -4.00
N GLU A 16 10.13 11.22 -3.72
CA GLU A 16 10.90 9.99 -3.95
C GLU A 16 10.68 8.92 -2.85
N ARG A 17 9.88 9.24 -1.83
CA ARG A 17 9.58 8.38 -0.68
C ARG A 17 8.21 7.70 -0.82
N MET A 18 7.78 7.46 -2.05
CA MET A 18 6.52 6.80 -2.41
C MET A 18 6.74 5.38 -2.91
N CYS A 19 5.79 4.49 -2.63
CA CYS A 19 5.74 3.12 -3.11
C CYS A 19 4.38 2.81 -3.73
N PHE A 20 4.35 2.17 -4.90
CA PHE A 20 3.13 1.78 -5.61
C PHE A 20 3.02 0.26 -5.68
N LEU A 21 2.13 -0.34 -4.90
CA LEU A 21 1.90 -1.79 -4.87
C LEU A 21 0.94 -2.23 -5.97
N ASP A 22 0.99 -3.52 -6.29
CA ASP A 22 0.02 -4.17 -7.17
C ASP A 22 -1.12 -4.81 -6.34
N HIS A 23 -2.07 -5.42 -7.04
CA HIS A 23 -3.22 -6.05 -6.41
C HIS A 23 -2.88 -7.39 -5.74
N LEU A 24 -1.80 -8.06 -6.16
CA LEU A 24 -1.38 -9.34 -5.60
C LEU A 24 -1.01 -9.17 -4.13
N PHE A 25 -0.36 -8.06 -3.80
CA PHE A 25 -0.10 -7.67 -2.43
C PHE A 25 -1.37 -7.67 -1.56
N ALA A 26 -2.41 -6.94 -1.97
CA ALA A 26 -3.66 -6.82 -1.21
C ALA A 26 -4.41 -8.16 -1.13
N GLN A 27 -4.40 -8.92 -2.22
CA GLN A 27 -5.04 -10.23 -2.31
C GLN A 27 -4.37 -11.26 -1.40
N GLN A 28 -3.03 -11.32 -1.38
CA GLN A 28 -2.28 -12.21 -0.50
C GLN A 28 -2.59 -11.93 0.97
N TRP A 29 -2.75 -10.67 1.35
CA TRP A 29 -3.07 -10.32 2.73
C TRP A 29 -4.50 -10.71 3.10
N ARG A 30 -5.46 -10.49 2.21
CA ARG A 30 -6.85 -10.95 2.38
C ARG A 30 -6.91 -12.45 2.67
N PHE A 31 -6.19 -13.27 1.90
CA PHE A 31 -6.23 -14.72 2.06
C PHE A 31 -5.48 -15.24 3.28
N ASN A 32 -4.33 -14.65 3.61
CA ASN A 32 -3.47 -15.14 4.70
C ASN A 32 -3.80 -14.53 6.07
N PHE A 33 -4.70 -13.55 6.16
CA PHE A 33 -4.92 -12.81 7.41
C PHE A 33 -5.52 -13.67 8.53
N LYS A 34 -6.41 -14.60 8.19
CA LYS A 34 -6.96 -15.54 9.18
C LYS A 34 -5.83 -16.34 9.83
N ASP A 35 -5.00 -16.98 9.02
CA ASP A 35 -3.85 -17.78 9.49
C ASP A 35 -2.86 -16.92 10.28
N PHE A 36 -2.60 -15.68 9.84
CA PHE A 36 -1.78 -14.71 10.57
C PHE A 36 -2.35 -14.38 11.95
N LYS A 37 -3.68 -14.24 12.07
CA LYS A 37 -4.36 -13.95 13.35
C LYS A 37 -4.34 -15.16 14.29
N GLU A 38 -4.46 -16.37 13.76
CA GLU A 38 -4.51 -17.64 14.50
C GLU A 38 -3.12 -18.14 14.92
N THR A 39 -2.06 -17.75 14.21
CA THR A 39 -0.69 -18.11 14.59
C THR A 39 -0.32 -17.45 15.92
N GLU A 40 0.12 -18.25 16.89
CA GLU A 40 0.65 -17.72 18.15
C GLU A 40 1.94 -16.95 17.90
N PRO A 41 2.11 -15.78 18.53
CA PRO A 41 3.40 -15.12 18.51
C PRO A 41 4.44 -15.97 19.25
N ASP A 42 5.70 -15.79 18.89
CA ASP A 42 6.83 -16.26 19.66
C ASP A 42 6.90 -15.58 21.04
N GLN A 43 7.91 -15.98 21.81
CA GLN A 43 8.16 -15.57 23.20
C GLN A 43 8.31 -14.04 23.37
N ASN A 44 8.61 -13.31 22.29
CA ASN A 44 8.80 -11.86 22.30
C ASN A 44 7.57 -11.10 21.78
N GLY A 45 6.47 -11.80 21.45
CA GLY A 45 5.32 -11.19 20.78
C GLY A 45 5.49 -11.02 19.27
N SER A 46 6.66 -11.39 18.72
CA SER A 46 7.00 -11.46 17.28
C SER A 46 6.66 -12.85 16.72
N GLY A 47 7.08 -13.23 15.52
CA GLY A 47 7.01 -14.63 15.07
C GLY A 47 5.66 -15.17 14.57
N ARG A 48 4.62 -14.34 14.42
CA ARG A 48 3.47 -14.70 13.57
C ARG A 48 3.99 -14.93 12.14
N ARG A 49 3.70 -16.10 11.57
CA ARG A 49 4.18 -16.47 10.24
C ARG A 49 3.64 -15.50 9.21
N LEU A 50 4.49 -14.58 8.75
CA LEU A 50 4.23 -13.80 7.55
C LEU A 50 4.30 -14.77 6.36
N SER A 51 3.32 -14.72 5.47
CA SER A 51 3.42 -15.46 4.21
C SER A 51 4.70 -15.01 3.47
N GLY A 52 5.43 -15.96 2.89
CA GLY A 52 6.84 -15.82 2.49
C GLY A 52 7.20 -14.78 1.42
N GLY A 53 6.28 -13.89 1.04
CA GLY A 53 6.51 -12.79 0.10
C GLY A 53 6.43 -11.39 0.72
N VAL A 54 5.94 -11.25 1.96
CA VAL A 54 5.55 -9.94 2.49
C VAL A 54 6.77 -9.06 2.81
N CYS A 55 7.82 -9.64 3.39
CA CYS A 55 9.08 -8.93 3.66
C CYS A 55 9.75 -8.43 2.36
N TYR A 56 9.47 -9.06 1.22
CA TYR A 56 10.01 -8.62 -0.07
C TYR A 56 9.32 -7.34 -0.59
N TYR A 57 8.03 -7.15 -0.30
CA TYR A 57 7.37 -5.87 -0.56
C TYR A 57 7.91 -4.78 0.36
N TYR A 58 8.11 -5.10 1.65
CA TYR A 58 8.72 -4.20 2.63
C TYR A 58 10.11 -3.73 2.20
N ALA A 59 10.95 -4.65 1.68
CA ALA A 59 12.29 -4.36 1.19
C ALA A 59 12.32 -3.72 -0.21
N GLY A 60 11.18 -3.65 -0.90
CA GLY A 60 11.09 -3.08 -2.25
C GLY A 60 11.73 -3.94 -3.34
N ILE A 61 11.86 -5.25 -3.14
CA ILE A 61 12.48 -6.19 -4.10
C ILE A 61 11.46 -6.95 -4.95
N ILE A 62 10.16 -6.77 -4.70
CA ILE A 62 9.07 -7.27 -5.56
C ILE A 62 8.25 -6.11 -6.15
N PRO A 63 7.87 -6.20 -7.44
CA PRO A 63 8.19 -7.28 -8.36
C PRO A 63 9.61 -7.13 -8.91
N SER A 64 10.21 -8.26 -9.32
CA SER A 64 11.61 -8.33 -9.78
C SER A 64 11.92 -7.45 -10.99
N PHE A 65 10.92 -7.19 -11.85
CA PHE A 65 11.09 -6.33 -13.01
C PHE A 65 11.12 -4.83 -12.68
N CYS A 66 10.81 -4.42 -11.44
CA CYS A 66 10.75 -3.03 -11.00
C CYS A 66 10.99 -2.92 -9.49
N GLN A 67 12.21 -3.29 -9.08
CA GLN A 67 12.67 -3.22 -7.70
C GLN A 67 13.09 -1.80 -7.36
N SER A 68 12.58 -1.27 -6.24
CA SER A 68 13.01 0.03 -5.73
C SER A 68 14.21 -0.10 -4.79
N ASN A 69 14.39 -1.26 -4.14
CA ASN A 69 15.32 -1.47 -3.02
C ASN A 69 15.14 -0.43 -1.89
N LYS A 70 13.93 0.15 -1.79
CA LYS A 70 13.58 1.17 -0.79
C LYS A 70 12.74 0.53 0.31
N VAL A 71 13.27 0.59 1.53
CA VAL A 71 12.67 -0.01 2.72
C VAL A 71 11.54 0.85 3.29
N TRP A 72 10.43 0.23 3.69
CA TRP A 72 9.30 0.93 4.29
C TRP A 72 9.64 1.54 5.65
N GLY A 73 9.22 2.78 5.86
CA GLY A 73 9.53 3.57 7.06
C GLY A 73 10.93 4.17 7.08
N THR A 74 11.88 3.61 6.32
CA THR A 74 13.24 4.16 6.18
C THR A 74 13.37 5.04 4.94
N ASN A 75 13.07 4.49 3.77
CA ASN A 75 13.14 5.19 2.48
C ASN A 75 11.75 5.56 1.95
N ILE A 76 10.71 4.84 2.36
CA ILE A 76 9.32 5.05 1.93
C ILE A 76 8.47 5.52 3.10
N ASP A 77 7.78 6.64 2.92
CA ASP A 77 6.81 7.16 3.90
C ASP A 77 5.37 6.84 3.50
N VAL A 78 5.13 6.66 2.21
CA VAL A 78 3.80 6.59 1.63
C VAL A 78 3.68 5.39 0.70
N ILE A 79 2.62 4.61 0.91
CA ILE A 79 2.30 3.43 0.10
C ILE A 79 0.95 3.66 -0.56
N TYR A 80 0.86 3.44 -1.87
CA TYR A 80 -0.37 3.36 -2.63
C TYR A 80 -0.60 1.93 -3.08
N ALA A 81 -1.80 1.40 -2.90
CA ALA A 81 -2.15 0.05 -3.31
C ALA A 81 -3.57 -0.02 -3.87
N PRO A 82 -3.81 -0.69 -5.01
CA PRO A 82 -5.15 -1.09 -5.41
C PRO A 82 -5.60 -2.28 -4.56
N VAL A 83 -6.86 -2.28 -4.15
CA VAL A 83 -7.49 -3.38 -3.41
C VAL A 83 -8.75 -3.80 -4.17
N ASN A 84 -8.86 -5.09 -4.46
CA ASN A 84 -10.06 -5.65 -5.08
C ASN A 84 -10.99 -6.23 -3.99
N TYR A 85 -12.11 -5.56 -3.79
CA TYR A 85 -13.18 -6.00 -2.91
C TYR A 85 -14.09 -7.00 -3.63
N ALA A 86 -14.26 -8.16 -2.99
CA ALA A 86 -15.11 -9.26 -3.47
C ALA A 86 -14.90 -9.63 -4.95
N ASP A 87 -13.67 -9.44 -5.45
CA ASP A 87 -13.26 -9.74 -6.84
C ASP A 87 -14.09 -9.00 -7.91
N THR A 88 -14.80 -7.95 -7.53
CA THR A 88 -15.78 -7.22 -8.35
C THR A 88 -15.64 -5.70 -8.28
N HIS A 89 -15.06 -5.15 -7.20
CA HIS A 89 -14.98 -3.71 -7.02
C HIS A 89 -13.58 -3.24 -6.61
N TRP A 90 -13.02 -2.30 -7.36
CA TRP A 90 -11.67 -1.78 -7.09
C TRP A 90 -11.73 -0.49 -6.27
N ILE A 91 -10.98 -0.48 -5.17
CA ILE A 91 -10.69 0.72 -4.38
C ILE A 91 -9.19 1.01 -4.43
N ALA A 92 -8.82 2.27 -4.31
CA ALA A 92 -7.43 2.66 -4.10
C ALA A 92 -7.21 2.98 -2.62
N MET A 93 -6.07 2.56 -2.09
CA MET A 93 -5.68 2.79 -0.71
C MET A 93 -4.37 3.55 -0.68
N TRP A 94 -4.27 4.49 0.25
CA TRP A 94 -3.08 5.25 0.57
C TRP A 94 -2.75 5.09 2.06
N ILE A 95 -1.56 4.60 2.37
CA ILE A 95 -1.06 4.44 3.74
C ILE A 95 0.09 5.42 3.95
N SER A 96 -0.03 6.30 4.94
CA SER A 96 1.07 7.11 5.45
C SER A 96 1.65 6.44 6.69
N ILE A 97 2.89 5.97 6.59
CA ILE A 97 3.61 5.33 7.70
C ILE A 97 3.89 6.35 8.83
N PRO A 98 4.47 7.54 8.57
CA PRO A 98 4.78 8.48 9.64
C PRO A 98 3.54 8.99 10.38
N LYS A 99 2.43 9.19 9.65
CA LYS A 99 1.15 9.65 10.23
C LYS A 99 0.30 8.51 10.77
N ARG A 100 0.70 7.26 10.54
CA ARG A 100 -0.08 6.05 10.80
C ARG A 100 -1.52 6.12 10.27
N HIS A 101 -1.69 6.70 9.10
CA HIS A 101 -2.99 7.05 8.55
C HIS A 101 -3.28 6.29 7.27
N ILE A 102 -4.50 5.79 7.12
CA ILE A 102 -4.97 5.10 5.92
C ILE A 102 -6.11 5.89 5.30
N VAL A 103 -5.97 6.24 4.02
CA VAL A 103 -7.03 6.83 3.20
C VAL A 103 -7.51 5.82 2.19
N VAL A 104 -8.82 5.59 2.14
CA VAL A 104 -9.45 4.81 1.06
C VAL A 104 -10.18 5.72 0.11
N PHE A 105 -9.92 5.48 -1.16
CA PHE A 105 -10.50 6.10 -2.31
C PHE A 105 -11.42 5.09 -3.01
N ASP A 106 -12.72 5.27 -2.79
CA ASP A 106 -13.79 4.51 -3.43
C ASP A 106 -14.64 5.38 -4.37
N SER A 107 -14.56 5.09 -5.67
CA SER A 107 -15.30 5.82 -6.70
C SER A 107 -16.80 5.56 -6.68
N ILE A 108 -17.25 4.45 -6.09
CA ILE A 108 -18.65 4.04 -5.97
C ILE A 108 -18.96 3.91 -4.48
N CYS A 109 -19.18 5.02 -3.78
CA CYS A 109 -19.24 5.04 -2.32
C CYS A 109 -20.32 4.13 -1.66
N SER A 110 -21.24 3.58 -2.45
CA SER A 110 -22.30 2.65 -2.04
C SER A 110 -22.00 1.17 -2.31
N SER A 111 -20.87 0.83 -2.93
CA SER A 111 -20.53 -0.56 -3.29
C SER A 111 -19.98 -1.37 -2.10
N ILE A 112 -19.47 -0.70 -1.07
CA ILE A 112 -18.97 -1.32 0.17
C ILE A 112 -19.61 -0.59 1.35
N SER A 113 -20.27 -1.33 2.24
CA SER A 113 -20.75 -0.77 3.51
C SER A 113 -19.58 -0.37 4.41
N PRO A 114 -19.78 0.57 5.36
CA PRO A 114 -18.75 0.91 6.35
C PRO A 114 -18.23 -0.32 7.11
N GLU A 115 -19.10 -1.27 7.45
CA GLU A 115 -18.78 -2.46 8.23
C GLU A 115 -17.93 -3.45 7.42
N GLU A 116 -18.27 -3.67 6.16
CA GLU A 116 -17.47 -4.52 5.26
C GLU A 116 -16.10 -3.88 4.97
N LEU A 117 -16.08 -2.56 4.78
CA LEU A 117 -14.83 -1.83 4.58
C LEU A 117 -13.93 -1.93 5.81
N ASP A 118 -14.49 -1.82 7.01
CA ASP A 118 -13.79 -2.03 8.27
C ASP A 118 -13.10 -3.40 8.34
N VAL A 119 -13.79 -4.46 7.92
CA VAL A 119 -13.23 -5.82 7.85
C VAL A 119 -12.05 -5.86 6.88
N VAL A 120 -12.18 -5.30 5.67
CA VAL A 120 -11.08 -5.27 4.69
C VAL A 120 -9.89 -4.48 5.23
N MET A 121 -10.14 -3.33 5.86
CA MET A 121 -9.08 -2.46 6.38
C MET A 121 -8.36 -3.03 7.60
N GLU A 122 -9.05 -3.85 8.41
CA GLU A 122 -8.44 -4.52 9.57
C GLU A 122 -7.16 -5.28 9.18
N HIS A 123 -7.16 -5.93 8.02
CA HIS A 123 -6.00 -6.66 7.49
C HIS A 123 -4.75 -5.78 7.46
N PHE A 124 -4.88 -4.58 6.89
CA PHE A 124 -3.76 -3.65 6.73
C PHE A 124 -3.38 -2.98 8.05
N LEU A 125 -4.36 -2.66 8.90
CA LEU A 125 -4.14 -2.07 10.22
C LEU A 125 -3.31 -2.99 11.14
N TYR A 126 -3.38 -4.30 10.95
CA TYR A 126 -2.58 -5.26 11.72
C TYR A 126 -1.25 -5.60 11.03
N ILE A 127 -1.28 -5.92 9.73
CA ILE A 127 -0.11 -6.44 9.04
C ILE A 127 0.95 -5.35 8.80
N VAL A 128 0.56 -4.12 8.43
CA VAL A 128 1.53 -3.04 8.19
C VAL A 128 2.38 -2.72 9.43
N PRO A 129 1.81 -2.39 10.60
CA PRO A 129 2.63 -2.13 11.79
C PRO A 129 3.40 -3.37 12.24
N TYR A 130 2.83 -4.57 12.11
CA TYR A 130 3.58 -5.80 12.41
C TYR A 130 4.85 -5.92 11.56
N LEU A 131 4.77 -5.71 10.24
CA LEU A 131 5.93 -5.73 9.35
C LEU A 131 6.98 -4.67 9.70
N LEU A 132 6.52 -3.46 10.00
CA LEU A 132 7.42 -2.36 10.36
C LEU A 132 8.21 -2.68 11.64
N ILE A 133 7.61 -3.39 12.60
CA ILE A 133 8.28 -3.83 13.84
C ILE A 133 9.16 -5.05 13.59
N GLU A 134 8.63 -6.07 12.92
CA GLU A 134 9.33 -7.34 12.68
C GLU A 134 10.59 -7.14 11.85
N CYS A 135 10.52 -6.29 10.82
CA CYS A 135 11.63 -5.99 9.93
C CYS A 135 12.49 -4.80 10.38
N ALA A 136 12.18 -4.17 11.51
CA ALA A 136 12.98 -3.06 12.03
C ALA A 136 14.41 -3.52 12.35
N SER A 137 15.38 -2.70 11.96
CA SER A 137 16.81 -2.97 12.13
C SER A 137 17.36 -2.56 13.50
N SER A 138 16.61 -1.76 14.27
CA SER A 138 17.00 -1.28 15.59
C SER A 138 15.83 -1.22 16.56
N ASP A 139 16.14 -1.23 17.86
CA ASP A 139 15.14 -1.10 18.93
C ASP A 139 14.47 0.28 18.93
N GLU A 140 15.16 1.33 18.47
CA GLU A 140 14.57 2.66 18.29
C GLU A 140 13.49 2.66 17.20
N GLN A 141 13.75 2.00 16.05
CA GLN A 141 12.76 1.82 15.00
C GLN A 141 11.57 0.98 15.50
N ARG A 142 11.84 -0.09 16.24
CA ARG A 142 10.78 -0.89 16.87
C ARG A 142 9.92 -0.05 17.81
N ALA A 143 10.54 0.76 18.66
CA ALA A 143 9.83 1.67 19.57
C ALA A 143 8.99 2.70 18.80
N GLN A 144 9.53 3.24 17.70
CA GLN A 144 8.80 4.16 16.82
C GLN A 144 7.55 3.52 16.22
N TYR A 145 7.59 2.23 15.84
CA TYR A 145 6.46 1.54 15.21
C TYR A 145 5.56 0.77 16.18
N SER A 146 5.93 0.68 17.46
CA SER A 146 5.18 -0.07 18.48
C SER A 146 3.76 0.45 18.71
N LEU A 147 3.45 1.70 18.34
CA LEU A 147 2.08 2.19 18.36
C LEU A 147 1.30 1.65 17.16
N LYS A 148 0.26 0.87 17.44
CA LYS A 148 -0.62 0.28 16.43
C LYS A 148 -1.41 1.37 15.71
N PHE A 149 -1.68 1.13 14.44
CA PHE A 149 -2.71 1.86 13.72
C PHE A 149 -4.07 1.57 14.38
N SER A 150 -4.91 2.58 14.47
CA SER A 150 -6.25 2.48 15.04
C SER A 150 -7.30 2.76 13.98
N LYS A 151 -8.55 2.32 14.22
CA LYS A 151 -9.68 2.65 13.33
C LYS A 151 -9.89 4.16 13.14
N LYS A 152 -9.45 4.98 14.10
CA LYS A 152 -9.55 6.45 14.00
C LYS A 152 -8.60 7.04 12.97
N ASP A 153 -7.59 6.28 12.58
CA ASP A 153 -6.63 6.68 11.56
C ASP A 153 -7.13 6.35 10.14
N PHE A 154 -8.40 5.98 10.00
CA PHE A 154 -9.06 5.72 8.74
C PHE A 154 -9.83 6.95 8.25
N ALA A 155 -9.50 7.43 7.05
CA ALA A 155 -10.27 8.45 6.36
C ALA A 155 -10.86 7.92 5.04
N LYS A 156 -12.16 8.12 4.84
CA LYS A 156 -12.82 7.83 3.57
C LYS A 156 -12.86 9.09 2.71
N ALA A 157 -12.33 9.00 1.49
CA ALA A 157 -12.43 10.06 0.49
C ALA A 157 -13.64 9.81 -0.44
N ASN A 158 -14.41 10.87 -0.74
CA ASN A 158 -15.61 10.79 -1.58
C ASN A 158 -15.30 10.94 -3.08
N GLY A 159 -16.04 10.20 -3.92
CA GLY A 159 -15.80 10.03 -5.37
C GLY A 159 -15.70 11.29 -6.23
N LYS A 160 -16.49 12.35 -5.95
CA LYS A 160 -16.58 13.53 -6.86
C LYS A 160 -15.28 14.28 -7.10
N THR A 161 -14.33 14.23 -6.17
CA THR A 161 -13.03 14.95 -6.23
C THR A 161 -11.83 14.02 -6.09
N MET A 162 -12.07 12.71 -6.20
CA MET A 162 -11.09 11.68 -5.88
C MET A 162 -9.89 11.70 -6.82
N ARG A 163 -10.15 11.77 -8.13
CA ARG A 163 -9.10 11.82 -9.14
C ARG A 163 -8.24 13.06 -8.95
N ASP A 164 -8.85 14.22 -8.79
CA ASP A 164 -8.14 15.49 -8.64
C ASP A 164 -7.26 15.48 -7.38
N LYS A 165 -7.80 15.00 -6.24
CA LYS A 165 -7.03 14.86 -5.00
C LYS A 165 -5.86 13.90 -5.13
N MET A 166 -6.10 12.71 -5.69
CA MET A 166 -5.04 11.72 -5.89
C MET A 166 -3.96 12.24 -6.83
N VAL A 167 -4.31 12.97 -7.89
CA VAL A 167 -3.34 13.56 -8.81
C VAL A 167 -2.44 14.55 -8.08
N VAL A 168 -3.02 15.44 -7.27
CA VAL A 168 -2.25 16.43 -6.48
C VAL A 168 -1.37 15.76 -5.42
N ASP A 169 -1.80 14.64 -4.83
CA ASP A 169 -1.01 13.93 -3.82
C ASP A 169 0.15 13.12 -4.43
N ILE A 170 -0.02 12.64 -5.68
CA ILE A 170 0.95 11.76 -6.34
C ILE A 170 1.94 12.51 -7.22
N PHE A 171 1.45 13.44 -8.04
CA PHE A 171 2.25 14.06 -9.08
C PHE A 171 2.77 15.43 -8.66
N GLN A 172 3.96 15.75 -9.14
CA GLN A 172 4.47 17.11 -9.07
C GLN A 172 3.71 17.96 -10.09
N GLU A 173 3.27 19.16 -9.69
CA GLU A 173 2.74 20.13 -10.65
C GLU A 173 3.88 20.57 -11.58
N LEU A 174 3.79 20.19 -12.85
CA LEU A 174 4.70 20.63 -13.91
C LEU A 174 3.89 21.47 -14.90
N LEU A 175 4.48 22.57 -15.39
CA LEU A 175 3.81 23.54 -16.27
C LEU A 175 3.20 22.90 -17.54
N ASP A 176 3.73 21.75 -17.99
CA ASP A 176 3.32 21.06 -19.21
C ASP A 176 2.71 19.65 -18.96
N ALA A 177 2.36 19.32 -17.71
CA ALA A 177 1.89 17.97 -17.33
C ALA A 177 0.63 17.50 -18.09
N HIS A 178 -0.21 18.45 -18.51
CA HIS A 178 -1.48 18.18 -19.19
C HIS A 178 -1.31 17.56 -20.59
N GLU A 179 -0.12 17.61 -21.19
CA GLU A 179 0.16 17.05 -22.52
C GLU A 179 0.60 15.58 -22.50
N PHE A 180 0.90 15.01 -21.32
CA PHE A 180 1.32 13.61 -21.22
C PHE A 180 0.15 12.66 -21.53
N LYS A 181 0.03 12.28 -22.80
CA LYS A 181 -0.86 11.17 -23.21
C LYS A 181 -0.44 9.87 -22.53
N ASN A 182 -1.39 9.17 -21.92
CA ASN A 182 -1.23 7.78 -21.50
C ASN A 182 -0.88 6.93 -22.73
N LYS A 183 0.39 6.54 -22.88
CA LYS A 183 0.87 5.59 -23.91
C LYS A 183 0.96 4.15 -23.38
N ASP A 184 0.28 3.84 -22.28
CA ASP A 184 0.19 2.47 -21.76
C ASP A 184 -0.67 1.67 -22.75
N ASN A 185 -0.04 1.08 -23.76
CA ASN A 185 -0.63 -0.04 -24.49
C ASN A 185 -0.70 -1.20 -23.49
N ASP A 186 -1.83 -1.90 -23.39
CA ASP A 186 -2.15 -2.97 -22.42
C ASP A 186 -1.19 -4.19 -22.40
N ALA A 187 -0.01 -4.08 -23.00
CA ALA A 187 1.07 -5.06 -23.07
C ALA A 187 1.66 -5.49 -21.70
N ASN A 188 1.19 -4.95 -20.57
CA ASN A 188 1.63 -5.35 -19.22
C ASN A 188 0.69 -6.34 -18.52
N LEU A 189 -0.38 -6.82 -19.18
CA LEU A 189 -1.31 -7.79 -18.59
C LEU A 189 -0.62 -9.10 -18.15
N GLY A 190 0.42 -9.55 -18.85
CA GLY A 190 1.19 -10.75 -18.50
C GLY A 190 2.29 -10.55 -17.45
N ALA A 191 2.51 -9.34 -16.93
CA ALA A 191 3.60 -9.08 -15.97
C ALA A 191 3.27 -9.48 -14.52
N TYR A 192 2.03 -9.92 -14.27
CA TYR A 192 1.53 -10.33 -12.95
C TYR A 192 1.10 -11.80 -12.91
N GLU A 193 1.33 -12.56 -13.99
CA GLU A 193 1.18 -14.01 -14.02
C GLU A 193 2.54 -14.63 -13.63
N GLY A 194 2.78 -14.77 -12.33
CA GLY A 194 3.97 -15.41 -11.77
C GLY A 194 3.64 -16.11 -10.47
#